data_AF-A0A9D7DDP9-F1
#
_entry.id   AF-A0A9D7DDP9-F1
#
_cell.length_a   1.000
_cell.length_b   1.000
_cell.length_c   1.000
_cell.angle_alpha   90.00
_cell.angle_beta   90.00
_cell.angle_gamma   90.00
#
_symmetry.space_group_name_H-M   'P 1'
#
loop_
_entity.id
_entity.type
_entity.pdbx_description
1 polymer ?
#
loop_
_entity_poly.entity_id
_entity_poly.type
_entity_poly.pdbx_seq_one_letter_code
_entity_poly.pdbx_strand_id
1 'polypeptide(L)'
;MESNSARALRPVVLWLITGCVLIACMVVIGGITRLTGSGLSITEWKPIMGALPPMNEAEWNEAFTKYKAIPEYTLVNQHMDLAGFKRIFFWEYLHRNWVRLMGIVFIVPFLIFWRKGLLRGWLLRRSIAILIGGGLVGGLGWFMVASGFEDNPDVSHFRLAVHLCAAFAVFSMVFWTISDITDQRSWQVGKDHTAIGSGSDRVGCVHRWS
;
A
#
# COMPACT_ATOMS: atom_id res chain seq x y z
N MET A 1 -24.76 21.84 -11.26
CA MET A 1 -24.20 21.31 -10.00
C MET A 1 -23.26 20.10 -10.22
N GLU A 2 -23.34 19.38 -11.35
CA GLU A 2 -22.57 18.15 -11.60
C GLU A 2 -21.06 18.32 -11.82
N SER A 3 -20.60 19.47 -12.34
CA SER A 3 -19.15 19.72 -12.48
C SER A 3 -18.40 19.80 -11.15
N ASN A 4 -19.12 20.05 -10.04
CA ASN A 4 -18.54 20.09 -8.70
C ASN A 4 -18.35 18.68 -8.12
N SER A 5 -19.27 17.74 -8.39
CA SER A 5 -19.14 16.35 -7.95
C SER A 5 -17.98 15.64 -8.65
N ALA A 6 -17.83 15.83 -9.96
CA ALA A 6 -16.72 15.27 -10.72
C ALA A 6 -15.35 15.85 -10.31
N ARG A 7 -15.30 17.12 -9.88
CA ARG A 7 -14.08 17.71 -9.28
C ARG A 7 -13.83 17.21 -7.86
N ALA A 8 -14.88 16.99 -7.08
CA ALA A 8 -14.79 16.56 -5.69
C ALA A 8 -14.16 15.16 -5.52
N LEU A 9 -14.34 14.26 -6.50
CA LEU A 9 -13.77 12.91 -6.46
C LEU A 9 -12.35 12.79 -7.04
N ARG A 10 -11.85 13.79 -7.79
CA ARG A 10 -10.48 13.77 -8.33
C ARG A 10 -9.40 13.55 -7.27
N PRO A 11 -9.44 14.21 -6.09
CA PRO A 11 -8.47 13.96 -5.03
C PRO A 11 -8.51 12.52 -4.50
N VAL A 12 -9.70 11.90 -4.48
CA VAL A 12 -9.86 10.51 -4.04
C VAL A 12 -9.27 9.55 -5.06
N VAL A 13 -9.51 9.79 -6.37
CA VAL A 13 -8.91 8.98 -7.44
C VAL A 13 -7.38 9.09 -7.42
N LEU A 14 -6.84 10.32 -7.32
CA LEU A 14 -5.39 10.52 -7.20
C LEU A 14 -4.81 9.82 -5.98
N TRP A 15 -5.49 9.87 -4.84
CA TRP A 15 -5.09 9.13 -3.64
C TRP A 15 -5.06 7.62 -3.86
N LEU A 16 -6.08 7.04 -4.49
CA LEU A 16 -6.09 5.61 -4.80
C LEU A 16 -4.97 5.23 -5.81
N ILE A 17 -4.70 6.08 -6.81
CA ILE A 17 -3.57 5.89 -7.74
C ILE A 17 -2.24 5.91 -7.00
N THR A 18 -2.03 6.87 -6.09
CA THR A 18 -0.84 6.89 -5.24
C THR A 18 -0.72 5.62 -4.41
N GLY A 19 -1.85 5.07 -3.94
CA GLY A 19 -1.90 3.78 -3.26
C GLY A 19 -1.42 2.61 -4.14
N CYS A 20 -1.89 2.53 -5.40
CA CYS A 20 -1.41 1.52 -6.36
C CYS A 20 0.11 1.61 -6.58
N VAL A 21 0.63 2.83 -6.81
CA VAL A 21 2.08 3.04 -7.01
C VAL A 21 2.87 2.61 -5.78
N LEU A 22 2.42 2.99 -4.58
CA LEU A 22 3.07 2.62 -3.32
C LEU A 22 3.10 1.10 -3.10
N ILE A 23 1.99 0.41 -3.38
CA ILE A 23 1.91 -1.06 -3.29
C ILE A 23 2.85 -1.72 -4.31
N ALA A 24 2.89 -1.23 -5.55
CA ALA A 24 3.80 -1.76 -6.57
C ALA A 24 5.28 -1.58 -6.17
N CYS A 25 5.66 -0.39 -5.69
CA CYS A 25 7.00 -0.16 -5.15
C CYS A 25 7.30 -1.09 -3.97
N MET A 26 6.34 -1.31 -3.07
CA MET A 26 6.50 -2.21 -1.93
C MET A 26 6.79 -3.65 -2.36
N VAL A 27 6.11 -4.16 -3.39
CA VAL A 27 6.37 -5.50 -3.95
C VAL A 27 7.80 -5.60 -4.48
N VAL A 28 8.29 -4.58 -5.20
CA VAL A 28 9.67 -4.55 -5.71
C VAL A 28 10.69 -4.48 -4.57
N ILE A 29 10.51 -3.57 -3.62
CA ILE A 29 11.41 -3.40 -2.46
C ILE A 29 11.45 -4.68 -1.62
N GLY A 30 10.29 -5.30 -1.35
CA GLY A 30 10.20 -6.57 -0.64
C GLY A 30 10.84 -7.73 -1.40
N GLY A 31 10.66 -7.77 -2.72
CA GLY A 31 11.34 -8.73 -3.60
C GLY A 31 12.86 -8.62 -3.52
N ILE A 32 13.40 -7.39 -3.62
CA ILE A 32 14.83 -7.13 -3.46
C ILE A 32 15.30 -7.58 -2.07
N THR A 33 14.61 -7.15 -1.01
CA THR A 33 14.95 -7.48 0.39
C THR A 33 15.03 -8.99 0.62
N ARG A 34 14.14 -9.77 -0.01
CA ARG A 34 14.18 -11.24 0.07
C ARG A 34 15.32 -11.83 -0.75
N LEU A 35 15.52 -11.37 -1.99
CA LEU A 35 16.59 -11.87 -2.87
C LEU A 35 17.98 -11.53 -2.34
N THR A 36 18.14 -10.42 -1.61
CA THR A 36 19.39 -10.02 -0.96
C THR A 36 19.62 -10.68 0.39
N GLY A 37 18.70 -11.53 0.86
CA GLY A 37 18.81 -12.17 2.18
C GLY A 37 18.80 -11.17 3.34
N SER A 38 18.22 -9.99 3.16
CA SER A 38 18.21 -8.93 4.18
C SER A 38 16.97 -8.99 5.06
N GLY A 39 16.32 -10.15 5.18
CA GLY A 39 15.04 -10.27 5.91
C GLY A 39 15.19 -10.30 7.44
N LEU A 40 16.39 -10.61 7.94
CA LEU A 40 16.71 -10.79 9.37
C LEU A 40 17.96 -9.99 9.80
N SER A 41 18.37 -9.00 9.01
CA SER A 41 19.51 -8.14 9.32
C SER A 41 19.25 -7.17 10.48
N ILE A 42 17.98 -6.82 10.74
CA ILE A 42 17.53 -6.01 11.89
C ILE A 42 16.93 -6.95 12.94
N THR A 43 17.74 -7.23 13.96
CA THR A 43 17.47 -8.25 14.98
C THR A 43 16.65 -7.69 16.14
N GLU A 44 16.74 -6.38 16.39
CA GLU A 44 15.99 -5.70 17.44
C GLU A 44 14.77 -4.99 16.87
N TRP A 45 13.57 -5.43 17.27
CA TRP A 45 12.35 -4.71 16.92
C TRP A 45 12.15 -3.48 17.80
N LYS A 46 12.56 -2.32 17.29
CA LYS A 46 12.26 -1.02 17.90
C LYS A 46 11.24 -0.25 17.04
N PRO A 47 9.95 -0.22 17.40
CA PRO A 47 8.90 0.39 16.56
C PRO A 47 9.08 1.90 16.36
N ILE A 48 9.68 2.59 17.35
CA ILE A 48 9.88 4.05 17.33
C ILE A 48 11.36 4.40 17.06
N MET A 49 12.31 3.76 17.76
CA MET A 49 13.76 4.01 17.60
C MET A 49 14.37 3.34 16.36
N GLY A 50 13.75 2.29 15.79
CA GLY A 50 14.19 1.65 14.54
C GLY A 50 13.78 2.41 13.28
N ALA A 51 13.37 3.67 13.41
CA ALA A 51 13.18 4.59 12.30
C ALA A 51 14.46 5.35 11.94
N LEU A 52 15.53 5.22 12.73
CA LEU A 52 16.84 5.77 12.41
C LEU A 52 17.86 4.63 12.24
N PRO A 53 18.64 4.62 11.15
CA PRO A 53 19.77 3.69 11.04
C PRO A 53 20.85 4.07 12.05
N PRO A 54 21.80 3.17 12.36
CA PRO A 54 22.95 3.49 13.20
C PRO A 54 23.65 4.76 12.68
N MET A 55 23.84 5.75 13.55
CA MET A 55 24.29 7.09 13.17
C MET A 55 25.80 7.28 13.31
N ASN A 56 26.47 6.39 14.06
CA ASN A 56 27.90 6.41 14.27
C ASN A 56 28.54 5.03 14.05
N GLU A 57 29.87 5.01 13.93
CA GLU A 57 30.64 3.80 13.66
C GLU A 57 30.57 2.77 14.79
N ALA A 58 30.46 3.21 16.05
CA ALA A 58 30.32 2.32 17.19
C ALA A 58 29.00 1.52 17.14
N GLU A 59 27.88 2.20 16.86
CA GLU A 59 26.56 1.57 16.70
C GLU A 59 26.52 0.63 15.49
N TRP A 60 27.18 0.98 14.39
CA TRP A 60 27.31 0.10 13.23
C TRP A 60 28.07 -1.19 13.56
N ASN A 61 29.16 -1.09 14.32
CA ASN A 61 29.92 -2.25 14.77
C ASN A 61 29.16 -3.11 15.78
N GLU A 62 28.39 -2.49 16.68
CA GLU A 62 27.53 -3.22 17.62
C GLU A 62 26.42 -3.99 16.88
N ALA A 63 25.71 -3.33 15.95
CA ALA A 63 24.69 -3.97 15.13
C ALA A 63 25.27 -5.11 14.28
N PHE A 64 26.46 -4.91 13.71
CA PHE A 64 27.14 -5.96 12.94
C PHE A 64 27.59 -7.13 13.82
N THR A 65 28.04 -6.87 15.05
CA THR A 65 28.39 -7.92 16.02
C THR A 65 27.16 -8.75 16.39
N LYS A 66 26.00 -8.11 16.59
CA LYS A 66 24.72 -8.80 16.80
C LYS A 66 24.32 -9.63 15.59
N TYR A 67 24.51 -9.10 14.37
CA TYR A 67 24.24 -9.85 13.14
C TYR A 67 25.13 -11.09 13.00
N LYS A 68 26.43 -10.98 13.33
CA LYS A 68 27.37 -12.12 13.34
C LYS A 68 26.95 -13.25 14.28
N ALA A 69 26.22 -12.94 15.35
CA ALA A 69 25.74 -13.93 16.30
C ALA A 69 24.55 -14.76 15.77
N ILE A 70 23.96 -14.38 14.63
CA ILE A 70 22.81 -15.07 14.04
C ILE A 70 23.27 -16.18 13.09
N PRO A 71 22.56 -17.33 13.05
CA PRO A 71 22.86 -18.41 12.11
C PRO A 71 22.96 -17.98 10.64
N GLU A 72 22.19 -16.98 10.20
CA GLU A 72 22.23 -16.50 8.81
C GLU A 72 23.59 -15.89 8.41
N TYR A 73 24.27 -15.18 9.33
CA TYR A 73 25.65 -14.77 9.07
C TYR A 73 26.55 -15.99 8.94
N THR A 74 26.37 -16.98 9.79
CA THR A 74 27.19 -18.21 9.79
C THR A 74 26.86 -19.15 8.63
N LEU A 75 25.69 -19.08 8.01
CA LEU A 75 25.28 -20.02 6.96
C LEU A 75 25.36 -19.41 5.55
N VAL A 76 25.14 -18.11 5.41
CA VAL A 76 24.99 -17.44 4.11
C VAL A 76 26.01 -16.32 3.92
N ASN A 77 26.32 -15.55 4.97
CA ASN A 77 27.07 -14.30 4.87
C ASN A 77 28.41 -14.29 5.63
N GLN A 78 29.06 -15.46 5.80
CA GLN A 78 30.23 -15.64 6.68
C GLN A 78 31.42 -14.70 6.36
N HIS A 79 31.55 -14.30 5.10
CA HIS A 79 32.62 -13.43 4.60
C HIS A 79 32.20 -11.97 4.39
N MET A 80 31.01 -11.58 4.87
CA MET A 80 30.51 -10.23 4.71
C MET A 80 31.30 -9.25 5.58
N ASP A 81 31.69 -8.12 5.01
CA ASP A 81 32.32 -7.02 5.73
C ASP A 81 31.26 -6.01 6.23
N LEU A 82 31.70 -4.98 6.96
CA LEU A 82 30.80 -3.94 7.47
C LEU A 82 30.07 -3.19 6.34
N ALA A 83 30.73 -3.04 5.18
CA ALA A 83 30.12 -2.39 4.02
C ALA A 83 28.99 -3.24 3.40
N GLY A 84 29.18 -4.55 3.30
CA GLY A 84 28.14 -5.51 2.92
C GLY A 84 26.97 -5.50 3.91
N PHE A 85 27.27 -5.49 5.21
CA PHE A 85 26.25 -5.40 6.26
C PHE A 85 25.39 -4.13 6.12
N LYS A 86 26.01 -2.96 5.88
CA LYS A 86 25.28 -1.70 5.64
C LYS A 86 24.33 -1.79 4.45
N ARG A 87 24.69 -2.53 3.38
CA ARG A 87 23.83 -2.71 2.20
C ARG A 87 22.60 -3.56 2.50
N ILE A 88 22.76 -4.71 3.16
CA ILE A 88 21.61 -5.55 3.53
C ILE A 88 20.71 -4.82 4.55
N PHE A 89 21.32 -4.15 5.54
CA PHE A 89 20.60 -3.36 6.53
C PHE A 89 19.76 -2.26 5.87
N PHE A 90 20.31 -1.58 4.86
CA PHE A 90 19.60 -0.52 4.13
C PHE A 90 18.31 -1.02 3.47
N TRP A 91 18.34 -2.17 2.81
CA TRP A 91 17.15 -2.73 2.15
C TRP A 91 16.07 -3.12 3.15
N GLU A 92 16.44 -3.77 4.26
CA GLU A 92 15.50 -4.10 5.30
C GLU A 92 14.89 -2.85 5.96
N TYR A 93 15.75 -1.87 6.27
CA TYR A 93 15.34 -0.58 6.81
C TYR A 93 14.39 0.14 5.86
N LEU A 94 14.71 0.19 4.56
CA LEU A 94 13.88 0.80 3.54
C LEU A 94 12.52 0.11 3.47
N HIS A 95 12.50 -1.23 3.41
CA HIS A 95 11.28 -2.02 3.38
C HIS A 95 10.37 -1.76 4.59
N ARG A 96 10.92 -1.77 5.82
CA ARG A 96 10.16 -1.49 7.05
C ARG A 96 9.62 -0.07 7.10
N ASN A 97 10.43 0.93 6.71
CA ASN A 97 9.99 2.32 6.69
C ASN A 97 8.98 2.62 5.57
N TRP A 98 9.06 1.89 4.46
CA TRP A 98 8.08 2.00 3.37
C TRP A 98 6.69 1.59 3.84
N VAL A 99 6.57 0.50 4.61
CA VAL A 99 5.29 0.08 5.21
C VAL A 99 4.72 1.15 6.15
N ARG A 100 5.57 1.77 6.97
CA ARG A 100 5.16 2.87 7.86
C ARG A 100 4.64 4.07 7.07
N LEU A 101 5.36 4.48 6.04
CA LEU A 101 4.96 5.56 5.13
C LEU A 101 3.61 5.25 4.49
N MET A 102 3.42 4.03 3.99
CA MET A 102 2.14 3.59 3.42
C MET A 102 1.01 3.69 4.46
N GLY A 103 1.22 3.24 5.69
CA GLY A 103 0.24 3.38 6.76
C GLY A 103 -0.23 4.83 6.93
N ILE A 104 0.71 5.79 6.94
CA ILE A 104 0.40 7.23 7.03
C ILE A 104 -0.37 7.71 5.79
N VAL A 105 0.09 7.36 4.58
CA VAL A 105 -0.51 7.80 3.31
C VAL A 105 -1.90 7.18 3.08
N PHE A 106 -2.21 6.03 3.66
CA PHE A 106 -3.55 5.46 3.60
C PHE A 106 -4.47 5.99 4.71
N ILE A 107 -3.98 6.10 5.95
CA ILE A 107 -4.82 6.52 7.09
C ILE A 107 -5.13 8.02 7.07
N VAL A 108 -4.13 8.89 6.82
CA VAL A 108 -4.31 10.34 6.94
C VAL A 108 -5.31 10.88 5.90
N PRO A 109 -5.16 10.61 4.59
CA PRO A 109 -6.13 11.06 3.59
C PRO A 109 -7.50 10.40 3.77
N PHE A 110 -7.57 9.13 4.20
CA PHE A 110 -8.84 8.49 4.52
C PHE A 110 -9.61 9.27 5.59
N LEU A 111 -8.96 9.65 6.70
CA LEU A 111 -9.60 10.43 7.75
C LEU A 111 -10.02 11.82 7.27
N ILE A 112 -9.20 12.47 6.43
CA ILE A 112 -9.51 13.77 5.84
C ILE A 112 -10.73 13.67 4.92
N PHE A 113 -10.77 12.68 4.02
CA PHE A 113 -11.88 12.49 3.08
C PHE A 113 -13.16 12.04 3.77
N TRP A 114 -13.03 11.26 4.86
CA TRP A 114 -14.16 10.90 5.71
C TRP A 114 -14.76 12.13 6.39
N ARG A 115 -13.93 12.98 7.02
CA ARG A 115 -14.39 14.24 7.63
C ARG A 115 -14.98 15.22 6.62
N LYS A 116 -14.43 15.28 5.41
CA LYS A 116 -14.97 16.10 4.31
C LYS A 116 -16.26 15.52 3.70
N GLY A 117 -16.70 14.34 4.13
CA GLY A 117 -17.90 13.69 3.60
C GLY A 117 -17.78 13.27 2.13
N LEU A 118 -16.56 13.17 1.60
CA LEU A 118 -16.27 12.72 0.23
C LEU A 118 -16.40 11.19 0.11
N LEU A 119 -16.11 10.47 1.20
CA LEU A 119 -16.33 9.03 1.31
C LEU A 119 -17.72 8.78 1.89
N ARG A 120 -18.72 8.50 1.05
CA ARG A 120 -20.09 8.17 1.49
C ARG A 120 -20.59 6.87 0.87
N GLY A 121 -21.46 6.19 1.63
CA GLY A 121 -22.16 4.98 1.19
C GLY A 121 -21.22 3.86 0.77
N TRP A 122 -21.28 3.50 -0.51
CA TRP A 122 -20.48 2.42 -1.08
C TRP A 122 -18.96 2.70 -1.07
N LEU A 123 -18.54 3.94 -1.31
CA LEU A 123 -17.11 4.29 -1.41
C LEU A 123 -16.41 4.22 -0.05
N LEU A 124 -17.15 4.57 1.02
CA LEU A 124 -16.67 4.42 2.39
C LEU A 124 -16.48 2.95 2.76
N ARG A 125 -17.46 2.08 2.45
CA ARG A 125 -17.35 0.63 2.71
C ARG A 125 -16.16 0.01 1.99
N ARG A 126 -15.93 0.36 0.72
CA ARG A 126 -14.74 -0.10 -0.03
C ARG A 126 -13.43 0.43 0.54
N SER A 127 -13.37 1.71 0.91
CA SER A 127 -12.16 2.30 1.49
C SER A 127 -11.79 1.68 2.85
N ILE A 128 -12.80 1.35 3.68
CA ILE A 128 -12.60 0.61 4.93
C ILE A 128 -12.11 -0.82 4.64
N ALA A 129 -12.71 -1.51 3.67
CA ALA A 129 -12.26 -2.84 3.27
C ALA A 129 -10.80 -2.85 2.79
N ILE A 130 -10.39 -1.83 2.02
CA ILE A 130 -9.00 -1.64 1.57
C ILE A 130 -8.07 -1.40 2.78
N LEU A 131 -8.47 -0.58 3.75
CA LEU A 131 -7.67 -0.33 4.96
C LEU A 131 -7.50 -1.59 5.82
N ILE A 132 -8.59 -2.33 6.04
CA ILE A 132 -8.55 -3.60 6.78
C ILE A 132 -7.68 -4.61 6.01
N GLY A 133 -7.88 -4.75 4.70
CA GLY A 133 -7.09 -5.62 3.85
C GLY A 133 -5.60 -5.28 3.89
N GLY A 134 -5.25 -3.99 3.76
CA GLY A 134 -3.87 -3.52 3.88
C GLY A 134 -3.27 -3.77 5.27
N GLY A 135 -4.06 -3.56 6.33
CA GLY A 135 -3.66 -3.89 7.70
C GLY A 135 -3.41 -5.38 7.91
N LEU A 136 -4.26 -6.24 7.34
CA LEU A 136 -4.08 -7.70 7.35
C LEU A 136 -2.82 -8.11 6.59
N VAL A 137 -2.56 -7.53 5.41
CA VAL A 137 -1.31 -7.78 4.66
C VAL A 137 -0.10 -7.38 5.52
N GLY A 138 -0.13 -6.19 6.14
CA GLY A 138 0.93 -5.75 7.05
C GLY A 138 1.12 -6.69 8.26
N GLY A 139 0.03 -7.15 8.86
CA GLY A 139 0.03 -8.12 9.95
C GLY A 139 0.59 -9.49 9.53
N LEU A 140 0.26 -9.96 8.33
CA LEU A 140 0.86 -11.18 7.74
C LEU A 140 2.37 -11.01 7.53
N GLY A 141 2.81 -9.83 7.09
CA GLY A 141 4.23 -9.52 6.93
C GLY A 141 4.98 -9.53 8.27
N TRP A 142 4.37 -8.97 9.31
CA TRP A 142 4.88 -9.05 10.69
C TRP A 142 5.00 -10.50 11.17
N PHE A 143 3.92 -11.27 11.02
CA PHE A 143 3.87 -12.67 11.43
C PHE A 143 4.93 -13.52 10.71
N MET A 144 5.18 -13.27 9.43
CA MET A 144 6.23 -13.95 8.65
C MET A 144 7.62 -13.77 9.24
N VAL A 145 7.95 -12.59 9.78
CA VAL A 145 9.25 -12.31 10.40
C VAL A 145 9.34 -12.90 11.80
N ALA A 146 8.30 -12.73 12.62
CA ALA A 146 8.30 -13.20 14.01
C ALA A 146 8.49 -14.72 14.12
N SER A 147 7.85 -15.46 13.22
CA SER A 147 7.89 -16.92 13.20
C SER A 147 9.11 -17.53 12.51
N GLY A 148 10.02 -16.70 11.97
CA GLY A 148 11.35 -17.15 11.55
C GLY A 148 12.27 -17.51 12.72
N PHE A 149 11.88 -17.16 13.95
CA PHE A 149 12.69 -17.37 15.16
C PHE A 149 12.32 -18.61 15.97
N GLU A 150 11.16 -19.23 15.77
CA GLU A 150 10.66 -20.23 16.72
C GLU A 150 10.94 -21.70 16.38
N ASP A 151 10.69 -22.28 15.20
CA ASP A 151 10.78 -23.77 15.14
C ASP A 151 11.08 -24.48 13.80
N ASN A 152 11.34 -23.79 12.69
CA ASN A 152 11.86 -24.44 11.46
C ASN A 152 12.42 -23.40 10.48
N PRO A 153 13.67 -23.52 9.99
CA PRO A 153 14.32 -22.51 9.15
C PRO A 153 13.79 -22.45 7.71
N ASP A 154 12.91 -23.37 7.31
CA ASP A 154 12.13 -23.22 6.09
C ASP A 154 10.92 -22.33 6.37
N VAL A 155 11.13 -21.02 6.29
CA VAL A 155 10.03 -20.07 6.06
C VAL A 155 9.38 -20.47 4.76
N SER A 156 8.35 -21.34 4.85
CA SER A 156 7.78 -22.02 3.70
C SER A 156 7.48 -20.99 2.61
N HIS A 157 7.94 -21.26 1.39
CA HIS A 157 7.62 -20.46 0.20
C HIS A 157 6.12 -20.12 0.11
N PHE A 158 5.30 -20.97 0.73
CA PHE A 158 3.88 -20.77 0.97
C PHE A 158 3.52 -19.48 1.73
N ARG A 159 4.19 -19.11 2.82
CA ARG A 159 3.85 -17.91 3.62
C ARG A 159 4.19 -16.62 2.88
N LEU A 160 5.33 -16.63 2.17
CA LEU A 160 5.70 -15.55 1.27
C LEU A 160 4.70 -15.44 0.10
N ALA A 161 4.32 -16.58 -0.50
CA ALA A 161 3.33 -16.62 -1.57
C ALA A 161 1.96 -16.12 -1.10
N VAL A 162 1.48 -16.54 0.07
CA VAL A 162 0.23 -16.06 0.67
C VAL A 162 0.29 -14.55 0.92
N HIS A 163 1.41 -14.05 1.46
CA HIS A 163 1.59 -12.61 1.68
C HIS A 163 1.57 -11.83 0.36
N LEU A 164 2.29 -12.32 -0.67
CA LEU A 164 2.32 -11.71 -1.99
C LEU A 164 0.94 -11.74 -2.67
N CYS A 165 0.24 -12.87 -2.62
CA CYS A 165 -1.12 -13.01 -3.12
C CYS A 165 -2.09 -12.06 -2.41
N ALA A 166 -1.97 -11.91 -1.09
CA ALA A 166 -2.78 -10.97 -0.32
C ALA A 166 -2.47 -9.50 -0.72
N ALA A 167 -1.19 -9.16 -0.95
CA ALA A 167 -0.80 -7.85 -1.46
C ALA A 167 -1.39 -7.57 -2.85
N PHE A 168 -1.35 -8.55 -3.76
CA PHE A 168 -2.00 -8.43 -5.08
C PHE A 168 -3.52 -8.37 -5.01
N ALA A 169 -4.15 -9.06 -4.07
CA ALA A 169 -5.59 -8.96 -3.85
C ALA A 169 -5.99 -7.54 -3.42
N VAL A 170 -5.25 -6.93 -2.48
CA VAL A 170 -5.48 -5.53 -2.07
C VAL A 170 -5.21 -4.56 -3.23
N PHE A 171 -4.11 -4.75 -3.98
CA PHE A 171 -3.82 -3.95 -5.18
C PHE A 171 -4.97 -4.01 -6.18
N SER A 172 -5.48 -5.21 -6.46
CA SER A 172 -6.58 -5.42 -7.39
C SER A 172 -7.87 -4.75 -6.90
N MET A 173 -8.14 -4.79 -5.60
CA MET A 173 -9.29 -4.11 -4.98
C MET A 173 -9.20 -2.58 -5.12
N VAL A 174 -8.02 -2.00 -4.91
CA VAL A 174 -7.78 -0.55 -5.10
C VAL A 174 -7.96 -0.18 -6.58
N PHE A 175 -7.32 -0.93 -7.48
CA PHE A 175 -7.42 -0.70 -8.93
C PHE A 175 -8.85 -0.84 -9.46
N TRP A 176 -9.57 -1.85 -8.99
CA TRP A 176 -10.97 -2.04 -9.32
C TRP A 176 -11.85 -0.88 -8.81
N THR A 177 -11.55 -0.35 -7.62
CA THR A 177 -12.23 0.83 -7.08
C THR A 177 -12.00 2.08 -7.95
N ILE A 178 -10.78 2.28 -8.46
CA ILE A 178 -10.48 3.38 -9.40
C ILE A 178 -11.28 3.21 -10.70
N SER A 179 -11.31 2.00 -11.23
CA SER A 179 -12.00 1.69 -12.48
C SER A 179 -13.51 1.94 -12.36
N ASP A 180 -14.11 1.50 -11.25
CA ASP A 180 -15.54 1.67 -10.98
C ASP A 180 -15.93 3.16 -10.81
N ILE A 181 -15.11 3.96 -10.12
CA ILE A 181 -15.31 5.41 -10.03
C ILE A 181 -15.21 6.07 -11.41
N THR A 182 -14.29 5.59 -12.26
CA THR A 182 -14.09 6.13 -13.61
C THR A 182 -15.25 5.78 -14.53
N ASP A 183 -15.78 4.56 -14.44
CA ASP A 183 -16.91 4.08 -15.24
C ASP A 183 -18.22 4.81 -14.87
N GLN A 184 -18.49 4.99 -13.57
CA GLN A 184 -19.62 5.79 -13.10
C GLN A 184 -19.55 7.24 -13.62
N ARG A 185 -18.34 7.80 -13.74
CA ARG A 185 -18.13 9.14 -14.30
C ARG A 185 -18.39 9.18 -15.80
N SER A 186 -17.93 8.19 -16.58
CA SER A 186 -18.21 8.15 -18.03
C SER A 186 -19.71 7.98 -18.31
N TRP A 187 -20.41 7.18 -17.52
CA TRP A 187 -21.85 6.98 -17.66
C TRP A 187 -22.65 8.26 -17.37
N GLN A 188 -22.27 9.02 -16.34
CA GLN A 188 -22.92 10.30 -16.02
C GLN A 188 -22.70 11.34 -17.13
N VAL A 189 -21.45 11.51 -17.60
CA VAL A 189 -21.12 12.44 -18.69
C VAL A 189 -21.90 12.12 -19.97
N GLY A 190 -22.07 10.84 -20.32
CA GLY A 190 -22.86 10.43 -21.49
C GLY A 190 -24.35 10.80 -21.40
N LYS A 191 -24.93 10.81 -20.19
CA LYS A 191 -26.33 11.23 -19.96
C LYS A 191 -26.50 12.74 -20.09
N ASP A 192 -25.54 13.52 -19.60
CA ASP A 192 -25.60 14.99 -19.68
C ASP A 192 -25.56 15.48 -21.13
N HIS A 193 -24.70 14.86 -21.96
CA HIS A 193 -24.60 15.20 -23.38
C HIS A 193 -25.85 14.84 -24.19
N THR A 194 -26.51 13.73 -23.85
CA THR A 194 -27.78 13.32 -24.49
C THR A 194 -28.98 14.14 -24.00
N ALA A 195 -28.96 14.62 -22.75
CA ALA A 195 -29.96 15.54 -22.22
C ALA A 195 -29.87 16.95 -22.81
N ILE A 196 -28.66 17.44 -23.11
CA ILE A 196 -28.45 18.75 -23.77
C ILE A 196 -28.84 18.69 -25.26
N GLY A 197 -28.72 17.52 -25.91
CA GLY A 197 -29.12 17.31 -27.31
C GLY A 197 -30.62 17.14 -27.56
N SER A 198 -31.45 16.86 -26.55
CA SER A 198 -32.90 16.67 -26.71
C SER A 198 -33.76 17.88 -26.30
N GLY A 199 -33.13 19.01 -25.99
CA GLY A 199 -33.80 20.24 -25.56
C GLY A 199 -34.33 21.16 -26.67
N SER A 200 -34.20 20.81 -27.94
CA SER A 200 -34.56 21.71 -29.06
C SER A 200 -35.95 21.51 -29.67
N ASP A 201 -36.71 20.47 -29.30
CA ASP A 201 -37.96 20.12 -30.03
C ASP A 201 -39.21 20.06 -29.13
N ARG A 202 -39.41 21.04 -28.24
CA ARG A 202 -40.74 21.29 -27.65
C ARG A 202 -41.09 22.77 -27.58
N VAL A 203 -41.16 23.40 -28.75
CA VAL A 203 -42.00 24.58 -28.95
C VAL A 203 -43.11 24.18 -29.93
N GLY A 204 -44.35 24.19 -29.45
CA GLY A 204 -45.55 24.20 -30.29
C GLY A 204 -46.24 22.85 -30.50
N CYS A 205 -47.27 22.57 -29.71
CA CYS A 205 -48.65 22.68 -30.24
C CYS A 205 -49.66 22.51 -29.09
N VAL A 206 -50.27 23.63 -28.68
CA VAL A 206 -51.50 23.66 -27.90
C VAL A 206 -52.66 23.55 -28.89
N HIS A 207 -53.38 22.43 -28.90
CA HIS A 207 -54.75 22.26 -29.41
C HIS A 207 -55.31 21.10 -28.56
N ARG A 208 -56.14 21.27 -27.51
CA ARG A 208 -57.52 21.81 -27.45
C ARG A 208 -58.37 21.35 -28.64
N TRP A 209 -59.15 20.28 -28.45
CA TRP A 209 -60.56 20.03 -28.86
C TRP A 209 -60.99 18.76 -28.09
N SER A 210 -61.92 18.91 -27.13
CA SER A 210 -63.33 18.48 -27.17
C SER A 210 -63.54 17.08 -26.60
#